data_AF-G8RVB6-F1
#
_entry.id   AF-G8RVB6-F1
#
_cell.length_a   1.000
_cell.length_b   1.000
_cell.length_c   1.000
_cell.angle_alpha   90.00
_cell.angle_beta   90.00
_cell.angle_gamma   90.00
#
_symmetry.space_group_name_H-M   'P 1'
#
loop_
_entity.id
_entity.type
_entity.pdbx_description
1 polymer ?
#
loop_
_entity_poly.entity_id
_entity_poly.type
_entity_poly.pdbx_seq_one_letter_code
_entity_poly.pdbx_strand_id
1 'polypeptide(L)'
;MSVKDDLLEDFPHVYPGLKRPEVERLLTLLDQSASTEATMGLSVATALDSVVPAVARRIESYKGSDDVDDYLRMLRGAAVLLLQEWQAEGPPPPPESIANLVDKVERES
;
A
#
# COMPACT_ATOMS: atom_id res chain seq x y z
N MET A 1 2.75 -4.53 -17.57
CA MET A 1 2.81 -3.71 -16.35
C MET A 1 3.13 -4.63 -15.22
N SER A 2 4.11 -4.27 -14.40
CA SER A 2 4.40 -4.99 -13.17
C SER A 2 3.60 -4.40 -12.02
N VAL A 3 3.37 -5.20 -10.96
CA VAL A 3 2.77 -4.75 -9.70
C VAL A 3 3.48 -3.49 -9.14
N LYS A 4 4.78 -3.41 -9.34
CA LYS A 4 5.59 -2.22 -9.00
C LYS A 4 5.14 -0.99 -9.78
N ASP A 5 4.98 -1.09 -11.10
CA ASP A 5 4.56 0.03 -11.95
C ASP A 5 3.18 0.53 -11.55
N ASP A 6 2.26 -0.40 -11.24
CA ASP A 6 0.91 -0.09 -10.77
C ASP A 6 0.94 0.65 -9.43
N LEU A 7 1.81 0.23 -8.50
CA LEU A 7 1.94 0.86 -7.19
C LEU A 7 2.56 2.27 -7.29
N LEU A 8 3.52 2.46 -8.20
CA LEU A 8 4.11 3.76 -8.51
C LEU A 8 3.12 4.70 -9.22
N GLU A 9 2.18 4.17 -10.00
CA GLU A 9 1.10 4.94 -10.61
C GLU A 9 0.05 5.38 -9.57
N ASP A 10 -0.32 4.48 -8.65
CA ASP A 10 -1.36 4.75 -7.66
C ASP A 10 -0.90 5.71 -6.55
N PHE A 11 0.36 5.62 -6.12
CA PHE A 11 0.84 6.33 -4.95
C PHE A 11 0.78 7.86 -5.04
N PRO A 12 1.15 8.51 -6.17
CA PRO A 12 1.01 9.97 -6.32
C PRO A 12 -0.42 10.48 -6.20
N HIS A 13 -1.43 9.62 -6.40
CA HIS A 13 -2.84 9.97 -6.22
C HIS A 13 -3.32 9.84 -4.77
N VAL A 14 -2.56 9.13 -3.94
CA VAL A 14 -2.89 8.82 -2.55
C VAL A 14 -2.03 9.67 -1.60
N TYR A 15 -0.76 9.83 -1.92
CA TYR A 15 0.23 10.59 -1.17
C TYR A 15 0.64 11.85 -1.96
N PRO A 16 0.80 13.03 -1.33
CA PRO A 16 0.89 13.29 0.12
C PRO A 16 -0.46 13.52 0.82
N GLY A 17 -1.58 13.15 0.21
CA GLY A 17 -2.93 13.35 0.78
C GLY A 17 -3.17 12.60 2.09
N LEU A 18 -2.47 11.50 2.33
CA LEU A 18 -2.55 10.73 3.57
C LEU A 18 -1.73 11.34 4.71
N LYS A 19 -2.35 11.40 5.89
CA LYS A 19 -1.71 11.68 7.17
C LYS A 19 -1.10 10.40 7.75
N ARG A 20 -0.09 10.55 8.61
CA ARG A 20 0.55 9.44 9.31
C ARG A 20 -0.45 8.45 9.96
N PRO A 21 -1.50 8.87 10.70
CA PRO A 21 -2.46 7.94 11.29
C PRO A 21 -3.27 7.14 10.24
N GLU A 22 -3.45 7.69 9.05
CA GLU A 22 -4.14 7.01 7.94
C GLU A 22 -3.22 5.96 7.31
N VAL A 23 -1.91 6.21 7.24
CA VAL A 23 -0.90 5.22 6.84
C VAL A 23 -0.76 4.11 7.89
N GLU A 24 -0.80 4.44 9.19
CA GLU A 24 -0.82 3.44 10.28
C GLU A 24 -2.08 2.58 10.23
N ARG A 25 -3.23 3.19 9.95
CA ARG A 25 -4.50 2.49 9.75
C ARG A 25 -4.45 1.58 8.51
N LEU A 26 -3.91 2.06 7.40
CA LEU A 26 -3.67 1.25 6.20
C LEU A 26 -2.86 -0.01 6.54
N LEU A 27 -1.73 0.15 7.23
CA LEU A 27 -0.88 -0.98 7.62
C LEU A 27 -1.61 -1.98 8.52
N THR A 28 -2.40 -1.49 9.47
CA THR A 28 -3.22 -2.34 10.36
C THR A 28 -4.23 -3.17 9.57
N LEU A 29 -4.90 -2.57 8.57
CA LEU A 29 -5.86 -3.28 7.72
C LEU A 29 -5.17 -4.35 6.85
N LEU A 30 -3.99 -4.04 6.30
CA LEU A 30 -3.19 -4.99 5.54
C LEU A 30 -2.74 -6.17 6.42
N ASP A 31 -2.28 -5.91 7.65
CA ASP A 31 -1.86 -6.96 8.60
C ASP A 31 -3.03 -7.88 9.01
N GLN A 32 -4.21 -7.30 9.26
CA GLN A 32 -5.42 -8.06 9.58
C GLN A 32 -5.84 -8.97 8.42
N SER A 33 -5.73 -8.47 7.19
CA SER A 33 -6.12 -9.23 6.01
C SER A 33 -5.24 -10.45 5.72
N ALA A 34 -3.93 -10.34 5.98
CA ALA A 34 -2.97 -11.44 5.81
C ALA A 34 -3.23 -12.62 6.75
N SER A 35 -3.99 -12.42 7.83
CA SER A 35 -4.28 -13.45 8.84
C SER A 35 -5.52 -14.31 8.54
N THR A 36 -6.23 -14.06 7.43
CA THR A 36 -7.49 -14.76 7.08
C THR A 36 -7.36 -15.45 5.72
N GLU A 37 -7.18 -16.77 5.74
CA GLU A 37 -6.76 -17.64 4.61
C GLU A 37 -7.75 -17.85 3.44
N ALA A 38 -8.84 -17.10 3.30
CA ALA A 38 -9.71 -17.29 2.14
C ALA A 38 -10.45 -15.99 1.79
N THR A 39 -10.41 -15.60 0.51
CA THR A 39 -11.08 -14.41 -0.07
C THR A 39 -10.39 -13.05 0.18
N MET A 40 -9.05 -13.00 0.11
CA MET A 40 -8.23 -11.82 0.45
C MET A 40 -8.57 -10.54 -0.35
N GLY A 41 -8.55 -10.56 -1.69
CA GLY A 41 -8.64 -9.32 -2.48
C GLY A 41 -9.89 -8.46 -2.24
N LEU A 42 -11.08 -9.08 -2.17
CA LEU A 42 -12.35 -8.33 -2.03
C LEU A 42 -12.56 -7.78 -0.61
N SER A 43 -12.15 -8.54 0.41
CA SER A 43 -12.23 -8.14 1.81
C SER A 43 -11.27 -6.99 2.11
N VAL A 44 -10.05 -7.06 1.56
CA VAL A 44 -9.04 -5.99 1.68
C VAL A 44 -9.51 -4.73 0.94
N ALA A 45 -9.91 -4.86 -0.33
CA ALA A 45 -10.38 -3.72 -1.12
C ALA A 45 -11.52 -2.97 -0.41
N THR A 46 -12.49 -3.70 0.13
CA THR A 46 -13.61 -3.11 0.89
C THR A 46 -13.14 -2.35 2.13
N ALA A 47 -12.19 -2.90 2.88
CA ALA A 47 -11.64 -2.25 4.07
C ALA A 47 -10.83 -0.99 3.70
N LEU A 48 -10.05 -1.08 2.63
CA LEU A 48 -9.18 -0.01 2.14
C LEU A 48 -9.94 1.12 1.47
N ASP A 49 -11.13 0.88 0.91
CA ASP A 49 -11.92 1.91 0.22
C ASP A 49 -12.21 3.14 1.12
N SER A 50 -12.34 2.93 2.43
CA SER A 50 -12.56 4.01 3.40
C SER A 50 -11.35 4.91 3.68
N VAL A 51 -10.15 4.51 3.25
CA VAL A 51 -8.88 5.21 3.51
C VAL A 51 -8.19 5.60 2.21
N VAL A 52 -8.12 4.65 1.27
CA VAL A 52 -7.43 4.76 -0.02
C VAL A 52 -8.28 4.15 -1.16
N PRO A 53 -9.34 4.84 -1.61
CA PRO A 53 -10.25 4.33 -2.66
C PRO A 53 -9.54 3.94 -3.97
N ALA A 54 -8.46 4.63 -4.34
CA ALA A 54 -7.70 4.33 -5.54
C ALA A 54 -7.04 2.93 -5.47
N VAL A 55 -6.43 2.61 -4.31
CA VAL A 55 -5.81 1.32 -4.04
C VAL A 55 -6.85 0.20 -3.98
N ALA A 56 -8.02 0.47 -3.38
CA ALA A 56 -9.13 -0.49 -3.37
C ALA A 56 -9.55 -0.89 -4.79
N ARG A 57 -9.73 0.09 -5.69
CA ARG A 57 -10.06 -0.17 -7.09
C ARG A 57 -8.95 -0.94 -7.82
N ARG A 58 -7.68 -0.67 -7.53
CA ARG A 58 -6.56 -1.42 -8.11
C ARG A 58 -6.60 -2.89 -7.69
N ILE A 59 -6.82 -3.16 -6.40
CA ILE A 59 -6.95 -4.54 -5.90
C ILE A 59 -8.13 -5.26 -6.56
N GLU A 60 -9.26 -4.58 -6.74
CA GLU A 60 -10.40 -5.13 -7.49
C GLU A 60 -10.08 -5.43 -8.95
N SER A 61 -9.18 -4.67 -9.58
CA SER A 61 -8.75 -4.89 -10.97
C SER A 61 -7.92 -6.16 -11.16
N TYR A 62 -7.21 -6.62 -10.11
CA TYR A 62 -6.46 -7.88 -10.10
C TYR A 62 -7.31 -9.10 -9.74
N LYS A 63 -8.63 -8.96 -9.64
CA LYS A 63 -9.51 -10.06 -9.23
C LYS A 63 -9.37 -11.26 -10.18
N GLY A 64 -8.80 -12.35 -9.67
CA GLY A 64 -8.55 -13.58 -10.43
C GLY A 64 -7.12 -13.74 -10.96
N SER A 65 -6.20 -12.83 -10.62
CA SER A 65 -4.76 -13.03 -10.79
C SER A 65 -4.06 -13.21 -9.44
N ASP A 66 -2.88 -13.82 -9.46
CA ASP A 66 -2.00 -13.95 -8.29
C ASP A 66 -1.32 -12.61 -7.91
N ASP A 67 -1.53 -11.56 -8.72
CA ASP A 67 -0.92 -10.23 -8.53
C ASP A 67 -1.47 -9.49 -7.29
N VAL A 68 -2.63 -9.91 -6.78
CA VAL A 68 -3.22 -9.32 -5.55
C VAL A 68 -2.26 -9.46 -4.37
N ASP A 69 -1.72 -10.66 -4.16
CA ASP A 69 -0.89 -10.94 -2.99
C ASP A 69 0.44 -10.18 -3.08
N ASP A 70 1.03 -10.13 -4.28
CA ASP A 70 2.25 -9.36 -4.53
C ASP A 70 2.03 -7.85 -4.38
N TYR A 71 0.89 -7.33 -4.84
CA TYR A 71 0.55 -5.92 -4.68
C TYR A 71 0.35 -5.56 -3.20
N LEU A 72 -0.39 -6.38 -2.46
CA LEU A 72 -0.59 -6.18 -1.02
C LEU A 72 0.73 -6.27 -0.25
N ARG A 73 1.60 -7.21 -0.61
CA ARG A 73 2.93 -7.37 -0.02
C ARG A 73 3.82 -6.15 -0.25
N MET A 74 3.88 -5.65 -1.49
CA MET A 74 4.66 -4.45 -1.81
C MET A 74 4.10 -3.20 -1.13
N LEU A 75 2.77 -3.03 -1.14
CA LEU A 75 2.09 -1.92 -0.48
C LEU A 75 2.38 -1.89 1.02
N ARG A 76 2.33 -3.05 1.67
CA ARG A 76 2.69 -3.21 3.08
C ARG A 76 4.14 -2.78 3.34
N GLY A 77 5.08 -3.26 2.52
CA GLY A 77 6.49 -2.89 2.63
C GLY A 77 6.71 -1.38 2.48
N ALA A 78 6.08 -0.76 1.48
CA ALA A 78 6.17 0.68 1.24
C ALA A 78 5.58 1.49 2.41
N ALA A 79 4.43 1.07 2.96
CA ALA A 79 3.81 1.71 4.11
C ALA A 79 4.68 1.60 5.38
N VAL A 80 5.30 0.44 5.63
CA VAL A 80 6.24 0.26 6.75
C VAL A 80 7.44 1.19 6.62
N LEU A 81 8.09 1.21 5.46
CA LEU A 81 9.25 2.06 5.25
C LEU A 81 8.89 3.54 5.33
N LEU A 82 7.72 3.94 4.82
CA LEU A 82 7.23 5.30 4.92
C LEU A 82 7.06 5.73 6.39
N LEU A 83 6.50 4.86 7.23
CA LEU A 83 6.35 5.13 8.67
C LEU A 83 7.67 5.14 9.43
N GLN A 84 8.69 4.42 8.95
CA GLN A 84 10.04 4.48 9.50
C GLN A 84 10.74 5.80 9.16
N GLU A 85 10.53 6.34 7.96
CA GLU A 85 11.09 7.63 7.53
C GLU A 85 10.32 8.83 8.10
N TRP A 86 9.00 8.70 8.27
CA TRP A 86 8.19 9.76 8.84
C TRP A 86 8.45 9.82 10.36
N GLN A 87 9.00 10.93 10.86
CA GLN A 87 9.09 11.14 12.32
C GLN A 87 7.72 11.48 12.93
N ALA A 88 7.46 11.07 14.17
CA ALA A 88 6.14 11.20 14.81
C ALA A 88 5.59 12.64 14.82
N GLU A 89 6.48 13.62 15.00
CA GLU A 89 6.16 15.05 14.99
C GLU A 89 6.79 15.78 13.78
N GLY A 90 7.31 15.02 12.81
CA GLY A 90 8.00 15.55 11.64
C GLY A 90 7.09 15.77 10.43
N PRO A 91 7.54 16.57 9.44
CA PRO A 91 6.82 16.71 8.19
C PRO A 91 6.74 15.36 7.45
N PRO A 92 5.70 15.15 6.63
CA PRO A 92 5.63 14.01 5.73
C PRO A 92 6.89 13.94 4.85
N PRO A 93 7.44 12.74 4.61
CA PRO A 93 8.49 12.55 3.60
C PRO A 93 8.09 13.12 2.22
N PRO A 94 9.05 13.49 1.36
CA PRO A 94 8.68 13.92 0.02
C PRO A 94 8.07 12.75 -0.77
N PRO A 95 7.08 12.97 -1.66
CA PRO A 95 6.50 11.92 -2.49
C PRO A 95 7.54 11.17 -3.34
N GLU A 96 8.63 11.85 -3.69
CA GLU A 96 9.78 11.30 -4.40
C GLU A 96 10.47 10.16 -3.63
N SER A 97 10.45 10.20 -2.29
CA SER A 97 10.98 9.11 -1.45
C SER A 97 10.21 7.81 -1.67
N ILE A 98 8.90 7.87 -1.96
CA ILE A 98 8.08 6.67 -2.11
C ILE A 98 8.59 5.78 -3.25
N ALA A 99 8.98 6.36 -4.39
CA ALA A 99 9.52 5.56 -5.49
C ALA A 99 10.76 4.77 -5.06
N ASN A 100 11.62 5.40 -4.26
CA ASN A 100 12.78 4.74 -3.67
C ASN A 100 12.38 3.65 -2.65
N LEU A 101 11.30 3.86 -1.90
CA LEU A 101 10.78 2.86 -0.96
C LEU A 101 10.25 1.62 -1.68
N VAL A 102 9.48 1.80 -2.76
CA VAL A 102 8.95 0.70 -3.57
C VAL A 102 10.10 -0.08 -4.22
N ASP A 103 11.08 0.62 -4.78
CA ASP A 103 12.32 0.02 -5.30
C ASP A 103 13.07 -0.78 -4.22
N LYS A 104 13.11 -0.28 -2.99
CA LYS A 104 13.79 -0.95 -1.87
C LYS A 104 13.07 -2.25 -1.49
N VAL A 105 11.74 -2.25 -1.43
CA VAL A 105 10.94 -3.46 -1.13
C VAL A 105 11.13 -4.52 -2.20
N GLU A 106 11.13 -4.14 -3.48
CA GLU A 106 11.35 -5.09 -4.59
C GLU A 106 12.74 -5.73 -4.52
N ARG A 107 13.78 -4.98 -4.17
CA ARG A 107 15.15 -5.51 -4.04
C ARG A 107 15.36 -6.40 -2.82
N GLU A 108 14.53 -6.24 -1.79
CA GLU A 108 14.55 -7.04 -0.56
C GLU A 108 13.60 -8.26 -0.63
N SER A 109 12.89 -8.44 -1.75
CA SER A 109 11.96 -9.54 -2.05
C SER A 109 12.60 -10.68 -2.82
#